data_AF-L2FKH5-F1
#
_entry.id   AF-L2FKH5-F1
#
_cell.length_a   1.000
_cell.length_b   1.000
_cell.length_c   1.000
_cell.angle_alpha   90.00
_cell.angle_beta   90.00
_cell.angle_gamma   90.00
#
_symmetry.space_group_name_H-M   'P 1'
#
loop_
_entity.id
_entity.type
_entity.pdbx_description
1 polymer ?
#
loop_
_entity_poly.entity_id
_entity_poly.type
_entity_poly.pdbx_seq_one_letter_code
_entity_poly.pdbx_strand_id
1 'polypeptide(L)'
;MKTCIWIAYILDRDVAARTRQASRQQVADMDLDLPPIEGEVVMTVTGNVADACADNDYDDAYDGACARGMTKLNLFRARVELGRIKGRVYNCVFSVRTRHMDSGEKARLAQGIRLSIQQWKARLPTALGVDFLSSQNANHGSTDAAILLAVMYYMHSLTTMCLGQLCYVNSMDFHWIEEILSYARGLGDCNATSSFTSPSLVITPPPPSPEG
;
A
#
# COMPACT_ATOMS: atom_id res chain seq x y z
N MET A 1 9.35 5.36 -27.89
CA MET A 1 9.06 3.90 -27.78
C MET A 1 8.97 3.41 -26.32
N LYS A 2 9.88 3.81 -25.42
CA LYS A 2 9.93 3.32 -24.02
C LYS A 2 8.64 3.57 -23.20
N THR A 3 7.98 4.71 -23.37
CA THR A 3 6.73 5.06 -22.65
C THR A 3 5.57 4.13 -23.00
N CYS A 4 5.42 3.76 -24.26
CA CYS A 4 4.33 2.87 -24.72
C CYS A 4 4.43 1.48 -24.09
N ILE A 5 5.64 0.98 -23.89
CA ILE A 5 5.88 -0.33 -23.24
C ILE A 5 5.44 -0.29 -21.78
N TRP A 6 5.78 0.77 -21.05
CA TRP A 6 5.33 0.97 -19.68
C TRP A 6 3.81 1.16 -19.55
N ILE A 7 3.17 1.83 -20.52
CA ILE A 7 1.71 1.95 -20.56
C ILE A 7 1.07 0.58 -20.77
N ALA A 8 1.54 -0.19 -21.75
CA ALA A 8 1.07 -1.55 -22.00
C ALA A 8 1.26 -2.44 -20.75
N TYR A 9 2.40 -2.32 -20.08
CA TYR A 9 2.69 -3.02 -18.84
C TYR A 9 1.70 -2.66 -17.71
N ILE A 10 1.39 -1.37 -17.51
CA ILE A 10 0.41 -0.94 -16.50
C ILE A 10 -0.97 -1.54 -16.82
N LEU A 11 -1.38 -1.49 -18.08
CA LEU A 11 -2.68 -2.01 -18.52
C LEU A 11 -2.78 -3.53 -18.38
N ASP A 12 -1.76 -4.28 -18.80
CA ASP A 12 -1.69 -5.74 -18.64
C ASP A 12 -1.82 -6.13 -17.17
N ARG A 13 -1.17 -5.40 -16.26
CA ARG A 13 -1.27 -5.63 -14.80
C ARG A 13 -2.64 -5.29 -14.24
N ASP A 14 -3.27 -4.22 -14.73
CA ASP A 14 -4.63 -3.83 -14.32
C ASP A 14 -5.67 -4.86 -14.78
N VAL A 15 -5.52 -5.39 -16.00
CA VAL A 15 -6.37 -6.46 -16.54
C VAL A 15 -6.12 -7.77 -15.80
N ALA A 16 -4.85 -8.17 -15.61
CA ALA A 16 -4.48 -9.39 -14.90
C ALA A 16 -5.03 -9.41 -13.46
N ALA A 17 -4.94 -8.28 -12.74
CA ALA A 17 -5.46 -8.18 -11.38
C ALA A 17 -6.99 -8.35 -11.30
N ARG A 18 -7.73 -7.90 -12.32
CA ARG A 18 -9.20 -7.96 -12.38
C ARG A 18 -9.73 -9.30 -12.90
N THR A 19 -9.11 -9.81 -13.96
CA THR A 19 -9.52 -11.03 -14.65
C THR A 19 -8.94 -12.30 -14.03
N ARG A 20 -7.98 -12.15 -13.09
CA ARG A 20 -7.20 -13.25 -12.49
C ARG A 20 -6.38 -14.04 -13.52
N GLN A 21 -6.20 -13.50 -14.73
CA GLN A 21 -5.33 -14.08 -15.74
C GLN A 21 -3.87 -13.71 -15.47
N ALA A 22 -2.95 -14.59 -15.88
CA ALA A 22 -1.53 -14.31 -15.79
C ALA A 22 -1.17 -13.14 -16.72
N SER A 23 -0.49 -12.14 -16.17
CA SER A 23 0.13 -11.08 -16.96
C SER A 23 1.05 -11.69 -18.00
N ARG A 24 0.98 -11.22 -19.25
CA ARG A 24 1.86 -11.71 -20.32
C ARG A 24 3.23 -11.05 -20.29
N GLN A 25 3.32 -9.79 -19.87
CA GLN A 25 4.59 -9.07 -19.82
C GLN A 25 5.23 -9.22 -18.44
N GLN A 26 6.31 -10.00 -18.35
CA GLN A 26 7.13 -10.07 -17.14
C GLN A 26 8.13 -8.92 -17.10
N VAL A 27 8.39 -8.40 -15.90
CA VAL A 27 9.40 -7.34 -15.71
C VAL A 27 10.81 -7.83 -16.07
N ALA A 28 11.08 -9.13 -15.89
CA ALA A 28 12.37 -9.74 -16.26
C ALA A 28 12.63 -9.70 -17.77
N ASP A 29 11.57 -9.67 -18.59
CA ASP A 29 11.68 -9.66 -20.05
C ASP A 29 11.69 -8.22 -20.61
N MET A 30 11.48 -7.21 -19.75
CA MET A 30 11.56 -5.80 -20.12
C MET A 30 12.92 -5.25 -19.72
N ASP A 31 13.86 -5.24 -20.67
CA ASP A 31 15.17 -4.61 -20.53
C ASP A 31 15.05 -3.07 -20.63
N LEU A 32 14.31 -2.50 -19.68
CA LEU A 32 13.95 -1.08 -19.63
C LEU A 32 14.14 -0.53 -18.23
N ASP A 33 14.88 0.57 -18.14
CA ASP A 33 15.00 1.33 -16.90
C ASP A 33 13.65 1.87 -16.45
N LEU A 34 13.48 1.91 -15.12
CA LEU A 34 12.30 2.51 -14.50
C LEU A 34 12.21 3.98 -14.91
N PRO A 35 11.00 4.54 -15.17
CA PRO A 35 10.87 5.95 -15.46
C PRO A 35 11.54 6.79 -14.36
N PRO A 36 12.23 7.89 -14.73
CA PRO A 36 12.97 8.69 -13.77
C PRO A 36 12.02 9.34 -12.75
N ILE A 37 12.51 9.55 -11.52
CA ILE A 37 11.75 10.18 -10.42
C ILE A 37 11.35 11.59 -10.82
N GLU A 38 12.33 12.34 -11.32
CA GLU A 38 12.16 13.66 -11.92
C GLU A 38 12.03 13.45 -13.43
N GLY A 39 10.85 13.72 -13.98
CA GLY A 39 10.57 13.54 -15.40
C GLY A 39 10.04 14.81 -16.05
N GLU A 40 9.88 14.81 -17.36
CA GLU A 40 9.22 15.90 -18.10
C GLU A 40 7.75 16.10 -17.68
N VAL A 41 7.05 15.00 -17.35
CA VAL A 41 5.65 15.02 -16.89
C VAL A 41 5.61 14.97 -15.37
N VAL A 42 6.07 16.05 -14.76
CA VAL A 42 5.95 16.28 -13.32
C VAL A 42 4.66 17.04 -13.08
N MET A 43 3.71 16.36 -12.47
CA MET A 43 2.51 17.03 -12.02
C MET A 43 2.86 17.87 -10.83
N THR A 44 2.67 19.16 -10.98
CA THR A 44 3.07 20.11 -9.96
C THR A 44 1.83 20.67 -9.30
N VAL A 45 1.56 20.19 -8.09
CA VAL A 45 0.43 20.63 -7.30
C VAL A 45 0.87 21.85 -6.52
N THR A 46 0.34 23.01 -6.89
CA THR A 46 0.54 24.25 -6.15
C THR A 46 -0.43 24.29 -4.97
N GLY A 47 0.08 24.13 -3.75
CA GLY A 47 -0.71 24.41 -2.54
C GLY A 47 -0.91 25.91 -2.37
N ASN A 48 -2.16 26.36 -2.20
CA ASN A 48 -2.46 27.73 -1.82
C ASN A 48 -2.13 27.86 -0.33
N VAL A 49 -0.90 28.21 0.03
CA VAL A 49 -0.57 28.55 1.43
C VAL A 49 -0.97 30.01 1.63
N ALA A 50 -2.26 30.24 1.84
CA ALA A 50 -2.80 31.58 2.08
C ALA A 50 -2.63 32.05 3.55
N ASP A 51 -1.81 31.38 4.36
CA ASP A 51 -1.74 31.59 5.81
C ASP A 51 -0.31 31.87 6.33
N ALA A 52 0.56 32.43 5.49
CA ALA A 52 1.93 32.79 5.91
C ALA A 52 2.33 34.24 5.54
N CYS A 53 1.37 35.10 5.26
CA CYS A 53 1.63 36.50 4.94
C CYS A 53 0.54 37.38 5.61
N ALA A 54 0.52 37.38 6.95
CA ALA A 54 -0.39 38.19 7.76
C ALA A 54 0.35 39.06 8.79
N ASP A 55 1.46 39.65 8.38
CA ASP A 55 2.14 40.73 9.07
C ASP A 55 3.35 41.13 8.23
N ASN A 56 3.29 42.27 7.54
CA ASN A 56 4.40 43.20 7.31
C ASN A 56 3.91 44.27 6.33
N ASP A 57 3.47 45.36 6.94
CA ASP A 57 3.35 46.71 6.40
C ASP A 57 4.72 47.19 5.90
N TYR A 58 4.93 47.32 4.58
CA TYR A 58 5.73 48.38 3.93
C TYR A 58 5.77 48.23 2.40
N ASP A 59 5.88 49.36 1.71
CA ASP A 59 5.93 49.57 0.25
C ASP A 59 7.07 48.86 -0.50
N ASP A 60 6.77 48.57 -1.78
CA ASP A 60 7.67 48.42 -2.95
C ASP A 60 8.38 47.07 -3.23
N ALA A 61 8.55 46.81 -4.54
CA ALA A 61 9.33 45.76 -5.21
C ALA A 61 8.75 44.32 -5.35
N TYR A 62 8.36 44.03 -6.61
CA TYR A 62 8.54 42.79 -7.39
C TYR A 62 9.09 41.54 -6.67
N ASP A 63 8.41 40.40 -6.86
CA ASP A 63 8.79 39.02 -6.47
C ASP A 63 8.38 38.54 -5.06
N GLY A 64 7.13 38.79 -4.68
CA GLY A 64 6.49 38.22 -3.47
C GLY A 64 5.97 36.79 -3.66
N ALA A 65 6.86 35.81 -3.79
CA ALA A 65 6.50 34.40 -3.72
C ALA A 65 6.19 33.99 -2.26
N CYS A 66 4.97 34.26 -1.76
CA CYS A 66 4.47 33.53 -0.58
C CYS A 66 4.64 32.04 -0.89
N ALA A 67 5.40 31.32 -0.05
CA ALA A 67 5.96 30.00 -0.31
C ALA A 67 4.87 28.98 -0.70
N ARG A 68 4.59 28.92 -2.01
CA ARG A 68 3.64 27.99 -2.60
C ARG A 68 4.25 26.61 -2.50
N GLY A 69 3.74 25.79 -1.58
CA GLY A 69 4.18 24.40 -1.41
C GLY A 69 4.00 23.63 -2.72
N MET A 70 5.07 23.58 -3.52
CA MET A 70 5.05 23.04 -4.87
C MET A 70 5.41 21.55 -4.78
N THR A 71 4.42 20.67 -4.63
CA THR A 71 4.69 19.23 -4.58
C THR A 71 4.71 18.65 -5.99
N LYS A 72 5.86 18.10 -6.38
CA LYS A 72 6.11 17.50 -7.69
C LYS A 72 5.89 15.99 -7.59
N LEU A 73 4.90 15.46 -8.32
CA LEU A 73 4.63 14.02 -8.40
C LEU A 73 4.71 13.54 -9.85
N ASN A 74 5.59 12.58 -10.12
CA ASN A 74 5.57 11.84 -11.37
C ASN A 74 4.52 10.71 -11.30
N LEU A 75 3.29 11.01 -11.72
CA LEU A 75 2.18 10.05 -11.75
C LEU A 75 2.51 8.79 -12.56
N PHE A 76 3.21 8.96 -13.68
CA PHE A 76 3.56 7.86 -14.57
C PHE A 76 4.47 6.87 -13.86
N ARG A 77 5.50 7.36 -13.18
CA ARG A 77 6.36 6.52 -12.34
C ARG A 77 5.58 5.86 -11.21
N ALA A 78 4.74 6.61 -10.51
CA ALA A 78 3.91 6.06 -9.43
C ALA A 78 3.01 4.90 -9.93
N ARG A 79 2.45 5.03 -11.14
CA ARG A 79 1.66 3.98 -11.80
C ARG A 79 2.48 2.75 -12.15
N VAL A 80 3.68 2.92 -12.68
CA VAL A 80 4.58 1.80 -12.99
C VAL A 80 4.94 1.02 -11.71
N GLU A 81 5.30 1.72 -10.64
CA GLU A 81 5.59 1.10 -9.35
C GLU A 81 4.40 0.32 -8.79
N LEU A 82 3.21 0.89 -8.86
CA LEU A 82 1.98 0.21 -8.47
C LEU A 82 1.72 -1.04 -9.33
N GLY A 83 2.01 -0.97 -10.63
CA GLY A 83 1.96 -2.13 -11.53
C GLY A 83 2.88 -3.27 -11.10
N ARG A 84 4.11 -2.95 -10.63
CA ARG A 84 5.03 -3.95 -10.06
C ARG A 84 4.50 -4.56 -8.76
N ILE A 85 3.88 -3.75 -7.89
CA ILE A 85 3.22 -4.25 -6.68
C ILE A 85 2.09 -5.21 -7.04
N LYS A 86 1.22 -4.84 -7.98
CA LYS A 86 0.15 -5.71 -8.49
C LYS A 86 0.66 -7.03 -9.04
N GLY A 87 1.79 -7.01 -9.77
CA GLY A 87 2.44 -8.23 -10.23
C GLY A 87 2.87 -9.15 -9.07
N ARG A 88 3.39 -8.58 -7.97
CA ARG A 88 3.72 -9.35 -6.77
C ARG A 88 2.48 -9.86 -6.04
N VAL A 89 1.41 -9.08 -5.95
CA VAL A 89 0.11 -9.52 -5.42
C VAL A 89 -0.40 -10.70 -6.23
N TYR A 90 -0.41 -10.59 -7.55
CA TYR A 90 -0.80 -11.68 -8.45
C TYR A 90 0.04 -12.94 -8.19
N ASN A 91 1.36 -12.80 -8.13
CA ASN A 91 2.25 -13.93 -7.86
C ASN A 91 2.02 -14.55 -6.49
N CYS A 92 1.65 -13.77 -5.47
CA CYS A 92 1.37 -14.24 -4.12
C CYS A 92 0.02 -14.95 -3.99
N VAL A 93 -0.97 -14.53 -4.78
CA VAL A 93 -2.38 -14.92 -4.63
C VAL A 93 -2.82 -15.95 -5.67
N PHE A 94 -2.43 -15.76 -6.93
CA PHE A 94 -2.97 -16.51 -8.08
C PHE A 94 -1.93 -17.38 -8.79
N SER A 95 -0.65 -17.31 -8.44
CA SER A 95 0.36 -18.14 -9.09
C SER A 95 0.14 -19.62 -8.78
N VAL A 96 0.40 -20.48 -9.77
CA VAL A 96 0.45 -21.93 -9.56
C VAL A 96 1.50 -22.28 -8.49
N ARG A 97 2.61 -21.54 -8.44
CA ARG A 97 3.68 -21.75 -7.45
C ARG A 97 3.20 -21.57 -6.01
N THR A 98 2.33 -20.60 -5.76
CA THR A 98 1.84 -20.30 -4.40
C THR A 98 0.82 -21.31 -3.88
N ARG A 99 0.27 -22.16 -4.76
CA ARG A 99 -0.58 -23.29 -4.34
C ARG A 99 0.21 -24.37 -3.61
N HIS A 100 1.51 -24.45 -3.86
CA HIS A 100 2.42 -25.45 -3.27
C HIS A 100 3.30 -24.88 -2.16
N MET A 101 3.10 -23.61 -1.80
CA MET A 101 3.94 -22.90 -0.85
C MET A 101 3.38 -23.04 0.56
N ASP A 102 4.27 -23.10 1.56
CA ASP A 102 3.88 -23.16 2.95
C ASP A 102 3.08 -21.92 3.38
N SER A 103 2.13 -22.10 4.30
CA SER A 103 1.27 -21.03 4.82
C SER A 103 2.09 -19.91 5.48
N GLY A 104 3.15 -20.25 6.21
CA GLY A 104 4.04 -19.27 6.86
C GLY A 104 4.85 -18.46 5.84
N GLU A 105 5.38 -19.12 4.80
CA GLU A 105 6.11 -18.43 3.74
C GLU A 105 5.20 -17.47 2.94
N LYS A 106 3.97 -17.91 2.66
CA LYS A 106 2.93 -17.11 2.00
C LYS A 106 2.54 -15.89 2.83
N ALA A 107 2.35 -16.05 4.14
CA ALA A 107 2.08 -14.95 5.06
C ALA A 107 3.25 -13.93 5.09
N ARG A 108 4.51 -14.41 5.07
CA ARG A 108 5.69 -13.54 5.01
C ARG A 108 5.75 -12.74 3.70
N LEU A 109 5.48 -13.38 2.56
CA LEU A 109 5.40 -12.67 1.27
C LEU A 109 4.27 -11.65 1.27
N ALA A 110 3.10 -12.00 1.79
CA ALA A 110 1.98 -11.08 1.91
C ALA A 110 2.35 -9.87 2.78
N GLN A 111 3.00 -10.07 3.92
CA GLN A 111 3.47 -8.98 4.77
C GLN A 111 4.46 -8.07 4.06
N GLY A 112 5.43 -8.64 3.31
CA GLY A 112 6.36 -7.85 2.48
C GLY A 112 5.64 -7.01 1.42
N ILE A 113 4.58 -7.54 0.81
CA ILE A 113 3.75 -6.80 -0.15
C ILE A 113 2.98 -5.67 0.55
N ARG A 114 2.41 -5.90 1.73
CA ARG A 114 1.72 -4.87 2.53
C ARG A 114 2.67 -3.72 2.85
N LEU A 115 3.88 -4.02 3.32
CA LEU A 115 4.90 -3.00 3.59
C LEU A 115 5.26 -2.21 2.33
N SER A 116 5.40 -2.88 1.18
CA SER A 116 5.68 -2.17 -0.06
C SER A 116 4.53 -1.27 -0.52
N ILE A 117 3.27 -1.63 -0.26
CA ILE A 117 2.11 -0.76 -0.52
C ILE A 117 2.19 0.47 0.38
N GLN A 118 2.51 0.30 1.67
CA GLN A 118 2.65 1.42 2.61
C GLN A 118 3.80 2.36 2.22
N GLN A 119 4.97 1.81 1.87
CA GLN A 119 6.10 2.60 1.38
C GLN A 119 5.77 3.34 0.09
N TRP A 120 5.04 2.71 -0.83
CA TRP A 120 4.58 3.36 -2.05
C TRP A 120 3.60 4.50 -1.75
N LYS A 121 2.64 4.29 -0.84
CA LYS A 121 1.70 5.33 -0.41
C LYS A 121 2.43 6.51 0.27
N ALA A 122 3.44 6.24 1.09
CA ALA A 122 4.23 7.26 1.77
C ALA A 122 5.07 8.12 0.81
N ARG A 123 5.38 7.63 -0.39
CA ARG A 123 6.04 8.43 -1.46
C ARG A 123 5.08 9.36 -2.18
N LEU A 124 3.76 9.15 -2.06
CA LEU A 124 2.80 10.08 -2.62
C LEU A 124 2.73 11.31 -1.69
N PRO A 125 2.73 12.54 -2.25
CA PRO A 125 2.62 13.74 -1.44
C PRO A 125 1.38 13.68 -0.54
N THR A 126 1.56 13.89 0.77
CA THR A 126 0.44 14.00 1.72
C THR A 126 -0.46 15.19 1.39
N ALA A 127 0.07 16.19 0.67
CA ALA A 127 -0.67 17.28 0.06
C ALA A 127 -1.64 16.84 -1.06
N LEU A 128 -1.69 15.56 -1.45
CA LEU A 128 -2.75 14.98 -2.29
C LEU A 128 -3.78 14.19 -1.47
N GLY A 129 -3.71 14.29 -0.14
CA GLY A 129 -4.63 13.69 0.80
C GLY A 129 -6.04 14.29 0.73
N VAL A 130 -6.98 13.62 1.41
CA VAL A 130 -8.41 13.96 1.42
C VAL A 130 -8.64 15.43 1.79
N ASP A 131 -7.79 16.00 2.64
CA ASP A 131 -7.88 17.38 3.12
C ASP A 131 -7.58 18.41 2.03
N PHE A 132 -6.55 18.18 1.21
CA PHE A 132 -6.23 19.04 0.06
C PHE A 132 -7.29 18.95 -1.04
N LEU A 133 -7.80 17.75 -1.28
CA LEU A 133 -8.85 17.52 -2.26
C LEU A 133 -10.18 18.19 -1.84
N SER A 134 -10.44 18.24 -0.53
CA SER A 134 -11.58 18.93 0.05
C SER A 134 -11.44 20.45 0.01
N SER A 135 -10.23 21.00 0.14
CA SER A 135 -10.01 22.45 0.06
C SER A 135 -9.94 22.99 -1.38
N GLN A 136 -9.54 22.16 -2.35
CA GLN A 136 -9.54 22.51 -3.78
C GLN A 136 -10.95 22.55 -4.38
N ASN A 137 -11.84 21.63 -3.99
CA ASN A 137 -13.21 21.58 -4.52
C ASN A 137 -14.02 22.85 -4.16
N ALA A 138 -13.66 23.52 -3.07
CA ALA A 138 -14.36 24.69 -2.56
C ALA A 138 -13.94 25.99 -3.26
N ASN A 139 -12.73 26.03 -3.84
CA ASN A 139 -12.10 27.29 -4.22
C ASN A 139 -11.89 27.50 -5.72
N HIS A 140 -12.00 26.50 -6.59
CA HIS A 140 -12.06 26.72 -8.03
C HIS A 140 -12.51 25.47 -8.79
N GLY A 141 -13.58 25.59 -9.60
CA GLY A 141 -14.02 24.59 -10.58
C GLY A 141 -13.08 24.45 -11.77
N SER A 142 -11.76 24.36 -11.54
CA SER A 142 -10.79 24.11 -12.59
C SER A 142 -10.84 22.63 -13.00
N THR A 143 -10.91 22.37 -14.30
CA THR A 143 -10.90 21.03 -14.90
C THR A 143 -9.72 20.19 -14.45
N ASP A 144 -8.59 20.83 -14.16
CA ASP A 144 -7.36 20.16 -13.73
C ASP A 144 -7.53 19.53 -12.34
N ALA A 145 -8.21 20.23 -11.42
CA ALA A 145 -8.53 19.73 -10.08
C ALA A 145 -9.39 18.46 -10.12
N ALA A 146 -10.39 18.43 -11.02
CA ALA A 146 -11.26 17.27 -11.19
C ALA A 146 -10.51 16.05 -11.73
N ILE A 147 -9.59 16.27 -12.68
CA ILE A 147 -8.73 15.21 -13.22
C ILE A 147 -7.80 14.66 -12.13
N LEU A 148 -7.20 15.53 -11.31
CA LEU A 148 -6.39 15.14 -10.16
C LEU A 148 -7.15 14.25 -9.19
N LEU A 149 -8.36 14.67 -8.80
CA LEU A 149 -9.23 13.93 -7.89
C LEU A 149 -9.59 12.55 -8.47
N ALA A 150 -9.96 12.49 -9.75
CA ALA A 150 -10.30 11.25 -10.42
C ALA A 150 -9.10 10.28 -10.44
N VAL A 151 -7.89 10.77 -10.73
CA VAL A 151 -6.67 9.96 -10.73
C VAL A 151 -6.34 9.46 -9.32
N MET A 152 -6.45 10.30 -8.29
CA MET A 152 -6.19 9.88 -6.90
C MET A 152 -7.22 8.86 -6.41
N TYR A 153 -8.51 9.07 -6.68
CA TYR A 153 -9.56 8.12 -6.35
C TYR A 153 -9.31 6.76 -7.02
N TYR A 154 -8.98 6.78 -8.31
CA TYR A 154 -8.64 5.58 -9.06
C TYR A 154 -7.43 4.85 -8.44
N MET A 155 -6.37 5.58 -8.08
CA MET A 155 -5.20 5.01 -7.42
C MET A 155 -5.53 4.39 -6.06
N HIS A 156 -6.36 5.08 -5.27
CA HIS A 156 -6.83 4.56 -3.99
C HIS A 156 -7.60 3.25 -4.17
N SER A 157 -8.58 3.21 -5.08
CA SER A 157 -9.35 2.02 -5.44
C SER A 157 -8.47 0.83 -5.84
N LEU A 158 -7.40 1.08 -6.60
CA LEU A 158 -6.45 0.04 -6.98
C LEU A 158 -5.69 -0.52 -5.77
N THR A 159 -5.28 0.33 -4.82
CA THR A 159 -4.59 -0.14 -3.61
C THR A 159 -5.51 -0.92 -2.68
N THR A 160 -6.77 -0.50 -2.53
CA THR A 160 -7.75 -1.21 -1.70
C THR A 160 -8.10 -2.57 -2.31
N MET A 161 -8.19 -2.66 -3.65
CA MET A 161 -8.33 -3.93 -4.34
C MET A 161 -7.16 -4.88 -4.05
N CYS A 162 -5.92 -4.41 -4.15
CA CYS A 162 -4.74 -5.22 -3.86
C CYS A 162 -4.73 -5.73 -2.41
N LEU A 163 -5.06 -4.86 -1.45
CA LEU A 163 -5.16 -5.22 -0.04
C LEU A 163 -6.29 -6.23 0.21
N GLY A 164 -7.46 -6.03 -0.42
CA GLY A 164 -8.59 -6.96 -0.32
C GLY A 164 -8.24 -8.36 -0.83
N GLN A 165 -7.58 -8.45 -2.00
CA GLN A 165 -7.11 -9.73 -2.54
C GLN A 165 -6.11 -10.42 -1.62
N LEU A 166 -5.22 -9.66 -0.99
CA LEU A 166 -4.22 -10.19 -0.09
C LEU A 166 -4.81 -10.67 1.24
N CYS A 167 -5.74 -9.90 1.81
CA CYS A 167 -6.46 -10.28 3.02
C CYS A 167 -7.32 -11.53 2.78
N TYR A 168 -8.04 -11.59 1.66
CA TYR A 168 -8.87 -12.74 1.28
C TYR A 168 -8.08 -14.05 1.26
N VAL A 169 -6.89 -14.03 0.67
CA VAL A 169 -6.02 -15.20 0.62
C VAL A 169 -5.49 -15.60 1.99
N ASN A 170 -5.10 -14.62 2.82
CA ASN A 170 -4.62 -14.88 4.17
C ASN A 170 -5.74 -15.40 5.09
N SER A 171 -7.00 -15.03 4.84
CA SER A 171 -8.14 -15.56 5.60
C SER A 171 -8.58 -16.95 5.16
N MET A 172 -8.35 -17.33 3.89
CA MET A 172 -8.73 -18.65 3.36
C MET A 172 -7.80 -19.79 3.79
N ASP A 173 -6.61 -19.50 4.32
CA ASP A 173 -5.82 -20.50 5.03
C ASP A 173 -6.43 -20.64 6.45
N PHE A 174 -7.59 -21.30 6.53
CA PHE A 174 -8.46 -21.46 7.72
C PHE A 174 -7.80 -22.12 8.93
N HIS A 175 -6.50 -22.40 8.91
CA HIS A 175 -5.79 -23.07 9.99
C HIS A 175 -5.95 -22.34 11.33
N TRP A 176 -5.86 -21.00 11.32
CA TRP A 176 -6.05 -20.20 12.54
C TRP A 176 -7.51 -20.17 13.02
N ILE A 177 -8.48 -20.27 12.11
CA ILE A 177 -9.92 -20.35 12.45
C ILE A 177 -10.21 -21.71 13.08
N GLU A 178 -9.69 -22.79 12.49
CA GLU A 178 -9.80 -24.14 13.05
C GLU A 178 -9.10 -24.25 14.42
N GLU A 179 -7.95 -23.60 14.62
CA GLU A 179 -7.31 -23.50 15.94
C GLU A 179 -8.20 -22.79 16.96
N ILE A 180 -8.78 -21.63 16.62
CA ILE A 180 -9.71 -20.90 17.49
C ILE A 180 -10.97 -21.72 17.77
N LEU A 181 -11.53 -22.38 16.75
CA LEU A 181 -12.71 -23.23 16.91
C LEU A 181 -12.40 -24.47 17.76
N SER A 182 -11.21 -25.06 17.63
CA SER A 182 -10.76 -26.19 18.46
C SER A 182 -10.58 -25.76 19.91
N TYR A 183 -10.02 -24.57 20.15
CA TYR A 183 -9.89 -23.99 21.48
C TYR A 183 -11.26 -23.71 22.10
N ALA A 184 -12.18 -23.12 21.33
CA ALA A 184 -13.55 -22.82 21.77
C ALA A 184 -14.35 -24.10 22.07
N ARG A 185 -14.19 -25.17 21.27
CA ARG A 185 -14.80 -26.49 21.53
C ARG A 185 -14.21 -27.11 22.81
N GLY A 186 -12.89 -27.04 22.98
CA GLY A 186 -12.21 -27.53 24.18
C GLY A 186 -12.72 -26.88 25.47
N LEU A 187 -13.05 -25.57 25.45
CA LEU A 187 -13.66 -24.90 26.61
C LEU A 187 -15.08 -25.40 26.95
N GLY A 188 -15.84 -25.87 25.95
CA GLY A 188 -17.18 -26.44 26.16
C GLY A 188 -17.15 -27.78 26.88
N ASP A 189 -16.11 -28.58 26.61
CA ASP A 189 -15.94 -29.90 27.22
C ASP A 189 -15.43 -29.80 28.68
N CYS A 190 -14.73 -28.73 29.04
CA CYS A 190 -14.29 -28.44 30.42
C CYS A 190 -15.44 -28.20 31.41
N ASN A 191 -16.65 -27.88 30.94
CA ASN A 191 -17.82 -27.64 31.79
C ASN A 191 -18.64 -28.91 32.08
N ALA A 192 -18.28 -30.06 31.48
CA ALA A 192 -18.98 -31.33 31.69
C ALA A 192 -18.20 -32.35 32.52
N THR A 193 -17.02 -32.02 33.05
CA THR A 193 -16.32 -32.91 33.99
C THR A 193 -15.75 -32.11 35.16
N SER A 194 -16.47 -32.21 36.27
CA SER A 194 -16.01 -31.88 37.61
C SER A 194 -14.61 -32.45 37.89
N SER A 195 -13.62 -31.57 38.04
CA SER A 195 -12.63 -31.55 39.14
C SER A 195 -11.45 -30.66 38.72
N PHE A 196 -11.39 -29.46 39.30
CA PHE A 196 -10.21 -28.62 39.24
C PHE A 196 -9.04 -29.37 39.88
N THR A 197 -8.11 -29.85 39.04
CA THR A 197 -6.72 -30.05 39.46
C THR A 197 -5.88 -29.15 38.58
N SER A 198 -5.49 -28.00 39.13
CA SER A 198 -4.61 -27.04 38.48
C SER A 198 -3.28 -27.70 38.10
N PRO A 199 -2.80 -27.63 36.85
CA PRO A 199 -1.40 -27.87 36.57
C PRO A 199 -0.64 -26.65 37.10
N SER A 200 0.06 -26.85 38.22
CA SER A 200 1.01 -25.89 38.76
C SER A 200 2.02 -25.51 37.67
N LEU A 201 2.09 -24.23 37.35
CA LEU A 201 3.21 -23.65 36.61
C LEU A 201 4.50 -23.98 37.39
N VAL A 202 5.25 -24.97 36.92
CA VAL A 202 6.61 -25.22 37.39
C VAL A 202 7.47 -24.09 36.85
N ILE A 203 7.55 -23.01 37.63
CA ILE A 203 8.56 -21.97 37.47
C ILE A 203 9.88 -22.63 37.86
N THR A 204 10.70 -22.95 36.88
CA THR A 204 12.09 -23.36 37.10
C THR A 204 12.86 -22.15 37.65
N PRO A 205 13.63 -22.28 38.75
CA PRO A 205 14.42 -21.19 39.29
C PRO A 205 15.63 -20.89 38.37
N PRO A 206 16.11 -19.63 38.33
CA PRO A 206 17.25 -19.25 37.50
C PRO A 206 18.56 -19.89 38.00
N PRO A 207 19.52 -20.16 37.10
CA PRO A 207 20.81 -20.74 37.47
C PRO A 207 21.65 -19.75 38.32
N PRO A 208 22.48 -20.24 39.26
CA PRO A 208 23.33 -19.39 40.07
C PRO A 208 24.41 -18.71 39.22
N SER A 209 24.69 -17.44 39.53
CA SER A 209 25.79 -16.68 38.92
C SER A 209 27.14 -17.31 39.28
N PRO A 210 28.13 -17.28 38.36
CA PRO A 210 29.46 -17.80 38.65
C PRO A 210 30.17 -16.89 39.66
N GLU A 211 30.61 -17.47 40.78
CA GLU A 211 31.70 -16.90 41.57
C GLU A 211 33.01 -17.12 40.82
N GLY A 212 33.76 -16.03 40.60
CA GLY A 212 35.05 -16.01 39.92
C GLY A 212 35.41 -14.62 39.44
#